data_AF-A0AA39NTS2-F1
#
_entry.id   AF-A0AA39NTS2-F1
#
_cell.length_a   1.000
_cell.length_b   1.000
_cell.length_c   1.000
_cell.angle_alpha   90.00
_cell.angle_beta   90.00
_cell.angle_gamma   90.00
#
_symmetry.space_group_name_H-M   'P 1'
#
loop_
_entity.id
_entity.type
_entity.pdbx_description
1 polymer ?
#
loop_
_entity_poly.entity_id
_entity_poly.type
_entity_poly.pdbx_seq_one_letter_code
_entity_poly.pdbx_strand_id
1 'polypeptide(L)'
;MITTIGTGTVDPTSIGKLDGETSATLSKHSSMLHPWTHMKAFFSVVENMLSGIIYGRCKNPVIEISNSSKESRISLSAPQEIEGLRRKILSLEGLEAKLATEYGMTGNIDSAEVFDETKARAFSMKDENTILALKDLDMLHRLRLRLSSVQLPRYLDFEESLRTHRVDTSRFWAVLIGIDAYERIPLHGSVRDALLLERYLTEDLSVPKHRIQCLLGSTEHVSSHNYHIPTRVNIIQTLIGLMDNAEIETGDNIIIYFAGHGSGYSTAGYCANPVDSIEAICPIDRTEGNGSHIPDISDREINVILQNISRAKGHHITFILDCSHAGTATGVPEQGVRTLPPLSNGSPKHMLNVADEYSRQFPGYQSVCSDKWCPDMSSHVVMAACQEHQVVTETRKEGGFQGTFTETLLHVLRSGIVSERSTYIDLLFALPTMHGQTPVIAGTHKNAQLWYQD
;
A
#
# COMPACT_ATOMS: atom_id res chain seq x y z
N MET A 1 7.04 -19.79 -65.11
CA MET A 1 8.34 -19.93 -65.82
C MET A 1 9.40 -19.93 -64.72
N ILE A 2 9.96 -21.05 -64.26
CA ILE A 2 10.72 -22.10 -64.97
C ILE A 2 11.85 -21.46 -65.78
N THR A 3 13.10 -21.58 -65.32
CA THR A 3 14.07 -22.57 -65.86
C THR A 3 15.22 -22.84 -64.86
N THR A 4 15.71 -24.08 -64.82
CA THR A 4 16.79 -24.66 -63.97
C THR A 4 18.05 -24.92 -64.84
N ILE A 5 19.20 -25.51 -64.46
CA ILE A 5 19.70 -26.37 -63.35
C ILE A 5 21.16 -25.95 -63.05
N GLY A 6 21.73 -26.25 -61.87
CA GLY A 6 23.19 -26.15 -61.64
C GLY A 6 23.68 -26.86 -60.37
N THR A 7 23.78 -28.20 -60.40
CA THR A 7 24.06 -29.07 -59.25
C THR A 7 25.54 -29.41 -59.05
N GLY A 8 25.98 -29.62 -57.80
CA GLY A 8 27.28 -30.25 -57.49
C GLY A 8 27.50 -30.54 -55.99
N THR A 9 27.33 -31.80 -55.60
CA THR A 9 27.59 -32.32 -54.23
C THR A 9 28.45 -33.59 -54.30
N VAL A 10 29.60 -33.65 -53.62
CA VAL A 10 30.26 -34.88 -53.12
C VAL A 10 31.05 -34.54 -51.84
N ASP A 11 31.16 -35.53 -50.96
CA ASP A 11 31.55 -35.48 -49.54
C ASP A 11 32.98 -36.13 -49.33
N PRO A 12 33.35 -36.84 -48.23
CA PRO A 12 34.20 -36.33 -47.13
C PRO A 12 35.58 -37.05 -46.92
N THR A 13 36.15 -36.86 -45.71
CA THR A 13 37.32 -37.56 -45.09
C THR A 13 38.72 -36.96 -45.38
N SER A 14 39.76 -37.03 -44.51
CA SER A 14 39.97 -37.83 -43.28
C SER A 14 41.09 -37.28 -42.33
N ILE A 15 41.13 -37.82 -41.10
CA ILE A 15 42.29 -38.04 -40.18
C ILE A 15 42.88 -36.85 -39.37
N GLY A 16 42.98 -37.06 -38.05
CA GLY A 16 43.71 -36.22 -37.09
C GLY A 16 43.46 -36.55 -35.61
N LYS A 17 43.59 -37.82 -35.19
CA LYS A 17 43.39 -38.27 -33.79
C LYS A 17 44.72 -38.48 -33.08
N LEU A 18 44.82 -38.13 -31.79
CA LEU A 18 45.63 -38.86 -30.80
C LEU A 18 45.21 -38.48 -29.36
N ASP A 19 45.06 -39.49 -28.51
CA ASP A 19 44.48 -39.43 -27.16
C ASP A 19 45.57 -39.27 -26.05
N GLY A 20 45.20 -38.91 -24.81
CA GLY A 20 46.18 -38.90 -23.70
C GLY A 20 45.79 -38.21 -22.36
N GLU A 21 44.93 -38.85 -21.57
CA GLU A 21 44.80 -38.64 -20.11
C GLU A 21 46.07 -39.14 -19.36
N THR A 22 46.41 -38.84 -18.09
CA THR A 22 45.94 -37.96 -16.98
C THR A 22 47.09 -37.85 -15.96
N SER A 23 47.15 -36.78 -15.14
CA SER A 23 47.39 -36.80 -13.67
C SER A 23 47.69 -35.38 -13.13
N ALA A 24 47.48 -35.17 -11.83
CA ALA A 24 47.32 -33.86 -11.21
C ALA A 24 48.60 -33.20 -10.65
N THR A 25 48.58 -31.86 -10.57
CA THR A 25 49.25 -31.10 -9.50
C THR A 25 48.59 -29.72 -9.35
N LEU A 26 48.34 -29.28 -8.11
CA LEU A 26 47.82 -27.95 -7.81
C LEU A 26 48.91 -26.88 -7.95
N SER A 27 48.58 -25.71 -8.50
CA SER A 27 48.74 -24.41 -7.79
C SER A 27 48.40 -23.20 -8.68
N LYS A 28 47.45 -22.39 -8.20
CA LYS A 28 47.31 -20.92 -8.39
C LYS A 28 47.46 -20.35 -9.83
N HIS A 29 46.35 -19.83 -10.37
CA HIS A 29 46.19 -18.36 -10.36
C HIS A 29 44.72 -17.93 -10.39
N SER A 30 44.45 -16.77 -9.78
CA SER A 30 43.13 -16.17 -9.62
C SER A 30 42.53 -15.69 -10.96
N SER A 31 41.22 -15.87 -11.13
CA SER A 31 40.41 -15.00 -11.98
C SER A 31 39.17 -14.54 -11.21
N MET A 32 39.17 -13.28 -10.80
CA MET A 32 38.04 -12.66 -10.11
C MET A 32 36.95 -12.34 -11.13
N LEU A 33 35.81 -13.06 -11.08
CA LEU A 33 34.57 -12.52 -11.61
C LEU A 33 34.10 -11.39 -10.69
N HIS A 34 33.75 -10.25 -11.29
CA HIS A 34 33.61 -8.97 -10.61
C HIS A 34 32.51 -8.94 -9.52
N PRO A 35 32.78 -8.39 -8.32
CA PRO A 35 31.76 -8.10 -7.30
C PRO A 35 30.63 -7.17 -7.79
N TRP A 36 30.87 -6.41 -8.85
CA TRP A 36 29.97 -5.41 -9.40
C TRP A 36 28.65 -5.98 -9.97
N THR A 37 28.62 -7.22 -10.43
CA THR A 37 27.40 -7.83 -10.97
C THR A 37 26.41 -8.18 -9.86
N HIS A 38 26.93 -8.68 -8.73
CA HIS A 38 26.13 -8.90 -7.53
C HIS A 38 25.75 -7.59 -6.84
N MET A 39 26.62 -6.57 -6.82
CA MET A 39 26.23 -5.22 -6.39
C MET A 39 25.08 -4.68 -7.23
N LYS A 40 25.10 -4.76 -8.56
CA LYS A 40 23.98 -4.25 -9.38
C LYS A 40 22.66 -4.98 -9.13
N ALA A 41 22.68 -6.30 -8.93
CA ALA A 41 21.48 -7.04 -8.54
C ALA A 41 21.00 -6.66 -7.12
N PHE A 42 21.92 -6.48 -6.18
CA PHE A 42 21.63 -6.04 -4.81
C PHE A 42 21.07 -4.60 -4.78
N PHE A 43 21.67 -3.67 -5.53
CA PHE A 43 21.17 -2.31 -5.69
C PHE A 43 19.80 -2.28 -6.39
N SER A 44 19.56 -3.12 -7.41
CA SER A 44 18.23 -3.21 -8.03
C SER A 44 17.17 -3.77 -7.07
N VAL A 45 17.50 -4.76 -6.24
CA VAL A 45 16.59 -5.29 -5.20
C VAL A 45 16.36 -4.26 -4.08
N VAL A 46 17.35 -3.43 -3.76
CA VAL A 46 17.25 -2.37 -2.73
C VAL A 46 16.56 -1.10 -3.27
N GLU A 47 16.75 -0.73 -4.54
CA GLU A 47 16.03 0.35 -5.22
C GLU A 47 14.55 -0.01 -5.41
N ASN A 48 14.24 -1.28 -5.75
CA ASN A 48 12.85 -1.78 -5.81
C ASN A 48 12.20 -1.96 -4.42
N MET A 49 12.95 -1.87 -3.31
CA MET A 49 12.41 -2.09 -1.96
C MET A 49 11.84 -0.83 -1.30
N LEU A 50 12.02 0.37 -1.89
CA LEU A 50 12.09 1.60 -1.09
C LEU A 50 11.80 2.92 -1.86
N SER A 51 11.06 2.90 -2.98
CA SER A 51 10.51 4.12 -3.58
C SER A 51 9.27 4.63 -2.79
N GLY A 52 8.26 5.27 -3.40
CA GLY A 52 7.19 5.99 -2.70
C GLY A 52 6.28 5.16 -1.78
N ILE A 53 5.69 5.82 -0.78
CA ILE A 53 4.30 5.55 -0.37
C ILE A 53 3.65 6.92 -0.26
N ILE A 54 2.39 7.00 -0.67
CA ILE A 54 1.37 7.99 -0.30
C ILE A 54 1.65 8.67 1.07
N TYR A 55 2.49 9.71 0.99
CA TYR A 55 2.54 10.92 1.81
C TYR A 55 3.35 10.92 3.12
N GLY A 56 4.67 11.07 2.98
CA GLY A 56 5.59 11.42 4.07
C GLY A 56 5.71 12.94 4.33
N ARG A 57 4.91 13.48 5.26
CA ARG A 57 5.33 14.50 6.26
C ARG A 57 4.18 14.96 7.17
N CYS A 58 4.45 15.08 8.47
CA CYS A 58 3.68 15.85 9.45
C CYS A 58 4.61 16.60 10.42
N LYS A 59 4.09 17.58 11.17
CA LYS A 59 4.80 18.26 12.27
C LYS A 59 3.89 18.50 13.48
N ASN A 60 4.35 18.09 14.67
CA ASN A 60 3.90 18.50 16.03
C ASN A 60 2.45 18.09 16.44
N PRO A 61 2.05 18.15 17.75
CA PRO A 61 2.80 18.48 18.98
C PRO A 61 2.74 17.37 20.08
N VAL A 62 3.16 17.74 21.31
CA VAL A 62 3.51 16.89 22.49
C VAL A 62 2.32 16.47 23.36
N ILE A 63 2.40 15.30 24.01
CA ILE A 63 1.63 14.91 25.20
C ILE A 63 2.57 14.28 26.26
N GLU A 64 2.54 14.78 27.50
CA GLU A 64 3.20 14.14 28.66
C GLU A 64 2.28 13.08 29.30
N ILE A 65 2.84 11.96 29.76
CA ILE A 65 2.08 10.88 30.44
C ILE A 65 2.41 10.87 31.93
N SER A 66 1.40 11.14 32.76
CA SER A 66 1.48 10.98 34.22
C SER A 66 1.06 9.58 34.66
N ASN A 67 1.92 8.89 35.41
CA ASN A 67 1.65 7.54 35.92
C ASN A 67 0.60 7.52 37.06
N SER A 68 -0.34 6.58 36.99
CA SER A 68 -1.14 6.14 38.15
C SER A 68 -1.31 4.62 38.12
N SER A 69 -0.92 3.96 39.20
CA SER A 69 -0.87 2.50 39.31
C SER A 69 -2.14 1.91 39.92
N LYS A 70 -2.55 0.74 39.43
CA LYS A 70 -3.12 -0.35 40.23
C LYS A 70 -3.11 -1.67 39.47
N GLU A 71 -2.70 -2.74 40.16
CA GLU A 71 -2.55 -4.08 39.60
C GLU A 71 -3.83 -4.91 39.79
N SER A 72 -4.20 -5.70 38.79
CA SER A 72 -4.87 -7.00 38.99
C SER A 72 -4.51 -7.97 37.85
N ARG A 73 -4.68 -9.28 38.08
CA ARG A 73 -3.88 -10.34 37.43
C ARG A 73 -4.47 -10.83 36.11
N ILE A 74 -3.61 -11.06 35.12
CA ILE A 74 -3.96 -11.56 33.77
C ILE A 74 -3.04 -12.73 33.41
N SER A 75 -3.52 -13.68 32.61
CA SER A 75 -2.68 -14.73 32.03
C SER A 75 -1.68 -14.14 31.03
N LEU A 76 -0.39 -14.32 31.34
CA LEU A 76 0.72 -13.75 30.58
C LEU A 76 1.02 -14.59 29.32
N SER A 77 1.06 -13.94 28.15
CA SER A 77 2.04 -14.32 27.12
C SER A 77 3.43 -14.30 27.77
N ALA A 78 4.24 -15.34 27.54
CA ALA A 78 5.45 -15.58 28.32
C ALA A 78 6.28 -14.28 28.50
N PRO A 79 6.54 -13.81 29.75
CA PRO A 79 7.24 -12.54 29.99
C PRO A 79 8.59 -12.42 29.28
N GLN A 80 9.20 -13.57 28.98
CA GLN A 80 10.43 -13.71 28.21
C GLN A 80 10.32 -13.24 26.75
N GLU A 81 9.15 -13.32 26.11
CA GLU A 81 8.94 -12.79 24.75
C GLU A 81 8.86 -11.27 24.76
N ILE A 82 8.05 -10.69 25.65
CA ILE A 82 7.96 -9.22 25.82
C ILE A 82 9.34 -8.64 26.16
N GLU A 83 10.07 -9.26 27.08
CA GLU A 83 11.43 -8.85 27.45
C GLU A 83 12.47 -9.11 26.35
N GLY A 84 12.23 -10.11 25.49
CA GLY A 84 13.01 -10.35 24.27
C GLY A 84 12.80 -9.26 23.22
N LEU A 85 11.57 -8.81 23.03
CA LEU A 85 11.21 -7.73 22.11
C LEU A 85 11.72 -6.37 22.61
N ARG A 86 11.50 -6.03 23.89
CA ARG A 86 12.00 -4.79 24.52
C ARG A 86 13.51 -4.63 24.37
N ARG A 87 14.30 -5.68 24.61
CA ARG A 87 15.76 -5.63 24.44
C ARG A 87 16.20 -5.38 23.00
N LYS A 88 15.50 -5.93 22.01
CA LYS A 88 15.77 -5.67 20.58
C LYS A 88 15.40 -4.24 20.19
N ILE A 89 14.27 -3.73 20.66
CA ILE A 89 13.84 -2.34 20.46
C ILE A 89 14.89 -1.38 21.03
N LEU A 90 15.22 -1.50 22.31
CA LEU A 90 16.25 -0.68 22.97
C LEU A 90 17.60 -0.67 22.24
N SER A 91 18.00 -1.79 21.62
CA SER A 91 19.24 -1.86 20.85
C SER A 91 19.22 -1.05 19.54
N LEU A 92 18.04 -0.76 18.99
CA LEU A 92 17.84 -0.01 17.75
C LEU A 92 17.36 1.44 18.01
N GLU A 93 16.71 1.72 19.14
CA GLU A 93 16.34 3.08 19.55
C GLU A 93 17.56 4.00 19.73
N GLY A 94 18.70 3.44 20.16
CA GLY A 94 19.97 4.17 20.19
C GLY A 94 20.48 4.60 18.81
N LEU A 95 20.15 3.85 17.74
CA LEU A 95 20.44 4.23 16.37
C LEU A 95 19.48 5.33 15.90
N GLU A 96 18.18 5.16 16.12
CA GLU A 96 17.15 6.16 15.78
C GLU A 96 17.44 7.53 16.39
N ALA A 97 17.73 7.58 17.70
CA ALA A 97 18.06 8.83 18.38
C ALA A 97 19.36 9.48 17.87
N LYS A 98 20.34 8.66 17.47
CA LYS A 98 21.58 9.14 16.85
C LYS A 98 21.30 9.77 15.48
N LEU A 99 20.55 9.08 14.61
CA LEU A 99 20.20 9.57 13.28
C LEU A 99 19.39 10.87 13.35
N ALA A 100 18.40 10.94 14.25
CA ALA A 100 17.64 12.17 14.53
C ALA A 100 18.57 13.36 14.82
N THR A 101 19.57 13.13 15.69
CA THR A 101 20.56 14.14 16.06
C THR A 101 21.45 14.54 14.86
N GLU A 102 21.94 13.57 14.09
CA GLU A 102 22.74 13.79 12.86
C GLU A 102 21.95 14.52 11.77
N TYR A 103 20.62 14.44 11.80
CA TYR A 103 19.74 15.10 10.84
C TYR A 103 19.28 16.48 11.31
N GLY A 104 19.63 16.90 12.53
CA GLY A 104 19.22 18.17 13.11
C GLY A 104 17.80 18.20 13.65
N MET A 105 17.18 17.03 13.83
CA MET A 105 15.87 16.91 14.49
C MET A 105 16.06 17.19 15.98
N THR A 106 15.33 18.18 16.50
CA THR A 106 15.49 18.66 17.88
C THR A 106 14.14 18.75 18.57
N GLY A 107 14.07 18.27 19.81
CA GLY A 107 12.84 18.13 20.57
C GLY A 107 12.42 16.67 20.73
N ASN A 108 11.11 16.40 20.67
CA ASN A 108 10.58 15.04 20.69
C ASN A 108 10.84 14.37 19.32
N ILE A 109 11.47 13.21 19.31
CA ILE A 109 11.93 12.55 18.08
C ILE A 109 10.77 11.75 17.48
N ASP A 110 10.28 12.16 16.29
CA ASP A 110 9.31 11.39 15.53
C ASP A 110 10.03 10.30 14.72
N SER A 111 9.79 9.05 15.09
CA SER A 111 10.28 7.86 14.38
C SER A 111 9.99 7.86 12.88
N ALA A 112 8.84 8.40 12.46
CA ALA A 112 8.51 8.50 11.04
C ALA A 112 9.38 9.56 10.34
N GLU A 113 9.63 10.70 10.97
CA GLU A 113 10.51 11.74 10.41
C GLU A 113 11.95 11.24 10.27
N VAL A 114 12.47 10.51 11.28
CA VAL A 114 13.80 9.87 11.22
C VAL A 114 13.85 8.82 10.10
N PHE A 115 12.81 8.00 9.95
CA PHE A 115 12.73 7.00 8.87
C PHE A 115 12.73 7.65 7.48
N ASP A 116 11.86 8.64 7.26
CA ASP A 116 11.71 9.33 5.97
C ASP A 116 12.98 10.12 5.58
N GLU A 117 13.65 10.79 6.52
CA GLU A 117 14.92 11.48 6.25
C GLU A 117 16.08 10.48 6.03
N THR A 118 16.10 9.35 6.75
CA THR A 118 17.08 8.26 6.49
C THR A 118 16.87 7.70 5.09
N LYS A 119 15.60 7.50 4.69
CA LYS A 119 15.20 7.07 3.36
C LYS A 119 15.70 8.07 2.31
N ALA A 120 15.37 9.35 2.45
CA ALA A 120 15.82 10.40 1.53
C ALA A 120 17.36 10.46 1.38
N ARG A 121 18.10 10.33 2.49
CA ARG A 121 19.58 10.34 2.49
C ARG A 121 20.19 9.08 1.88
N ALA A 122 19.64 7.90 2.18
CA ALA A 122 20.06 6.63 1.58
C ALA A 122 20.01 6.71 0.04
N PHE A 123 18.93 7.29 -0.50
CA PHE A 123 18.74 7.42 -1.95
C PHE A 123 19.51 8.57 -2.58
N SER A 124 19.64 9.71 -1.90
CA SER A 124 20.39 10.84 -2.45
C SER A 124 21.90 10.60 -2.48
N MET A 125 22.47 9.84 -1.53
CA MET A 125 23.92 9.65 -1.41
C MET A 125 24.41 8.27 -1.87
N LYS A 126 23.52 7.27 -1.99
CA LYS A 126 23.85 5.85 -2.23
C LYS A 126 24.89 5.30 -1.24
N ASP A 127 24.87 5.80 -0.02
CA ASP A 127 25.76 5.40 1.07
C ASP A 127 25.28 4.08 1.72
N GLU A 128 26.16 3.08 1.76
CA GLU A 128 25.86 1.76 2.31
C GLU A 128 25.50 1.83 3.81
N ASN A 129 26.08 2.77 4.57
CA ASN A 129 25.80 2.90 6.00
C ASN A 129 24.37 3.42 6.24
N THR A 130 23.94 4.41 5.46
CA THR A 130 22.58 4.97 5.54
C THR A 130 21.53 3.95 5.04
N ILE A 131 21.86 3.12 4.04
CA ILE A 131 21.01 2.00 3.61
C ILE A 131 20.87 0.93 4.70
N LEU A 132 21.94 0.61 5.43
CA LEU A 132 21.87 -0.31 6.57
C LEU A 132 21.04 0.29 7.72
N ALA A 133 21.26 1.56 8.03
CA ALA A 133 20.51 2.28 9.04
C ALA A 133 18.99 2.26 8.76
N LEU A 134 18.59 2.43 7.50
CA LEU A 134 17.18 2.36 7.09
C LEU A 134 16.54 0.98 7.35
N LYS A 135 17.29 -0.12 7.13
CA LYS A 135 16.82 -1.49 7.43
C LYS A 135 16.66 -1.71 8.94
N ASP A 136 17.58 -1.17 9.72
CA ASP A 136 17.52 -1.22 11.18
C ASP A 136 16.33 -0.41 11.73
N LEU A 137 15.95 0.70 11.08
CA LEU A 137 14.72 1.44 11.41
C LEU A 137 13.43 0.72 10.99
N ASP A 138 13.37 0.04 9.84
CA ASP A 138 12.22 -0.83 9.49
C ASP A 138 12.09 -1.98 10.48
N MET A 139 13.20 -2.59 10.88
CA MET A 139 13.23 -3.60 11.94
C MET A 139 12.74 -3.06 13.29
N LEU A 140 13.17 -1.85 13.69
CA LEU A 140 12.68 -1.17 14.88
C LEU A 140 11.17 -0.92 14.82
N HIS A 141 10.66 -0.46 13.68
CA HIS A 141 9.23 -0.26 13.45
C HIS A 141 8.44 -1.57 13.59
N ARG A 142 8.87 -2.65 12.91
CA ARG A 142 8.26 -3.99 13.02
C ARG A 142 8.30 -4.55 14.45
N LEU A 143 9.40 -4.34 15.17
CA LEU A 143 9.52 -4.78 16.54
C LEU A 143 8.59 -3.98 17.47
N ARG A 144 8.45 -2.66 17.28
CA ARG A 144 7.48 -1.83 18.01
C ARG A 144 6.04 -2.26 17.72
N LEU A 145 5.67 -2.48 16.46
CA LEU A 145 4.36 -3.06 16.08
C LEU A 145 4.10 -4.37 16.84
N ARG A 146 5.07 -5.30 16.84
CA ARG A 146 4.96 -6.58 17.53
C ARG A 146 4.96 -6.46 19.06
N LEU A 147 5.67 -5.48 19.63
CA LEU A 147 5.64 -5.25 21.07
C LEU A 147 4.27 -4.70 21.48
N SER A 148 3.72 -3.75 20.74
CA SER A 148 2.37 -3.20 20.97
C SER A 148 1.29 -4.27 20.84
N SER A 149 1.32 -5.12 19.81
CA SER A 149 0.32 -6.20 19.64
C SER A 149 0.40 -7.30 20.71
N VAL A 150 1.53 -7.45 21.41
CA VAL A 150 1.69 -8.36 22.55
C VAL A 150 1.46 -7.66 23.90
N GLN A 151 1.65 -6.34 23.99
CA GLN A 151 1.37 -5.53 25.18
C GLN A 151 -0.07 -5.05 25.27
N LEU A 152 -0.80 -4.97 24.17
CA LEU A 152 -2.25 -4.78 24.12
C LEU A 152 -2.88 -5.79 25.09
N PRO A 153 -3.47 -5.33 26.21
CA PRO A 153 -3.96 -6.25 27.20
C PRO A 153 -5.05 -7.15 26.61
N ARG A 154 -4.98 -8.46 26.85
CA ARG A 154 -6.18 -9.32 26.82
C ARG A 154 -7.06 -9.01 28.03
N TYR A 155 -7.41 -7.74 28.16
CA TYR A 155 -8.07 -7.12 29.32
C TYR A 155 -9.04 -6.04 28.85
N LEU A 156 -9.88 -6.44 27.89
CA LEU A 156 -11.27 -6.05 27.97
C LEU A 156 -11.90 -7.03 28.96
N ASP A 157 -11.96 -6.63 30.24
CA ASP A 157 -12.76 -7.33 31.24
C ASP A 157 -14.21 -7.31 30.73
N PHE A 158 -14.68 -8.47 30.28
CA PHE A 158 -16.06 -8.70 29.87
C PHE A 158 -16.94 -8.74 31.14
N GLU A 159 -17.15 -7.60 31.78
CA GLU A 159 -18.47 -7.37 32.37
C GLU A 159 -19.47 -7.21 31.23
N GLU A 160 -20.46 -8.09 31.24
CA GLU A 160 -21.46 -8.33 30.21
C GLU A 160 -22.44 -7.14 30.10
N SER A 161 -21.93 -6.01 29.59
CA SER A 161 -22.75 -4.88 29.16
C SER A 161 -22.81 -4.93 27.63
N LEU A 162 -23.95 -5.40 27.11
CA LEU A 162 -24.36 -5.28 25.70
C LEU A 162 -24.63 -3.80 25.33
N ARG A 163 -23.62 -2.96 25.49
CA ARG A 163 -23.56 -1.65 24.84
C ARG A 163 -23.18 -1.89 23.39
N THR A 164 -24.22 -2.13 22.60
CA THR A 164 -24.16 -2.08 21.14
C THR A 164 -23.44 -0.81 20.72
N HIS A 165 -22.31 -0.99 20.04
CA HIS A 165 -21.47 0.07 19.47
C HIS A 165 -22.34 1.05 18.67
N ARG A 166 -22.56 2.26 19.21
CA ARG A 166 -23.44 3.29 18.63
C ARG A 166 -22.66 4.49 18.15
N VAL A 167 -21.80 4.27 17.17
CA VAL A 167 -21.56 5.33 16.18
C VAL A 167 -22.88 5.53 15.42
N ASP A 168 -23.28 6.77 15.10
CA ASP A 168 -24.48 6.99 14.32
C ASP A 168 -24.26 6.57 12.85
N THR A 169 -24.71 5.37 12.53
CA THR A 169 -24.56 4.77 11.21
C THR A 169 -25.53 5.33 10.18
N SER A 170 -26.46 6.19 10.60
CA SER A 170 -27.22 7.06 9.71
C SER A 170 -26.44 8.29 9.20
N ARG A 171 -25.17 8.43 9.61
CA ARG A 171 -24.22 9.45 9.11
C ARG A 171 -22.99 8.84 8.42
N PHE A 172 -23.14 7.66 7.82
CA PHE A 172 -22.11 7.01 7.01
C PHE A 172 -22.47 7.02 5.54
N TRP A 173 -21.46 7.21 4.71
CA TRP A 173 -21.47 7.11 3.26
C TRP A 173 -20.30 6.25 2.81
N ALA A 174 -20.49 5.42 1.80
CA ALA A 174 -19.43 4.55 1.33
C ALA A 174 -19.36 4.42 -0.20
N VAL A 175 -18.14 4.29 -0.71
CA VAL A 175 -17.84 3.93 -2.10
C VAL A 175 -16.93 2.71 -2.09
N LEU A 176 -17.44 1.57 -2.55
CA LEU A 176 -16.77 0.28 -2.48
C LEU A 176 -16.42 -0.20 -3.89
N ILE A 177 -15.13 -0.24 -4.21
CA ILE A 177 -14.62 -0.59 -5.54
C ILE A 177 -13.94 -1.96 -5.44
N GLY A 178 -14.37 -2.92 -6.26
CA GLY A 178 -13.82 -4.27 -6.31
C GLY A 178 -13.66 -4.73 -7.74
N ILE A 179 -12.45 -5.06 -8.17
CA ILE A 179 -12.14 -5.36 -9.58
C ILE A 179 -11.41 -6.69 -9.72
N ASP A 180 -12.09 -7.67 -10.33
CA ASP A 180 -11.56 -8.99 -10.67
C ASP A 180 -11.25 -9.11 -12.17
N ALA A 181 -12.15 -8.60 -13.02
CA ALA A 181 -12.19 -8.82 -14.46
C ALA A 181 -11.24 -7.92 -15.28
N TYR A 182 -9.98 -7.82 -14.86
CA TYR A 182 -8.94 -7.19 -15.66
C TYR A 182 -8.64 -8.01 -16.93
N GLU A 183 -8.38 -7.34 -18.06
CA GLU A 183 -7.99 -7.99 -19.32
C GLU A 183 -6.69 -8.79 -19.17
N ARG A 184 -5.76 -8.29 -18.35
CA ARG A 184 -4.47 -8.91 -18.06
C ARG A 184 -4.45 -9.34 -16.60
N ILE A 185 -4.14 -10.61 -16.36
CA ILE A 185 -3.94 -11.22 -15.02
C ILE A 185 -5.18 -11.01 -14.13
N PRO A 186 -6.36 -11.56 -14.50
CA PRO A 186 -7.58 -11.37 -13.71
C PRO A 186 -7.41 -11.87 -12.28
N LEU A 187 -8.04 -11.13 -11.36
CA LEU A 187 -8.18 -11.46 -9.94
C LEU A 187 -9.51 -12.19 -9.70
N HIS A 188 -9.71 -12.72 -8.49
CA HIS A 188 -10.85 -13.56 -8.13
C HIS A 188 -11.43 -13.28 -6.73
N GLY A 189 -10.81 -12.41 -5.94
CA GLY A 189 -11.20 -12.09 -4.57
C GLY A 189 -11.58 -10.63 -4.34
N SER A 190 -11.31 -9.72 -5.28
CA SER A 190 -11.43 -8.27 -5.08
C SER A 190 -12.89 -7.80 -5.10
N VAL A 191 -13.72 -8.38 -5.97
CA VAL A 191 -15.19 -8.15 -5.92
C VAL A 191 -15.77 -8.75 -4.64
N ARG A 192 -15.28 -9.92 -4.21
CA ARG A 192 -15.73 -10.57 -2.99
C ARG A 192 -15.37 -9.78 -1.73
N ASP A 193 -14.18 -9.19 -1.68
CA ASP A 193 -13.76 -8.34 -0.56
C ASP A 193 -14.66 -7.09 -0.43
N ALA A 194 -14.92 -6.39 -1.53
CA ALA A 194 -15.85 -5.25 -1.56
C ALA A 194 -17.26 -5.64 -1.10
N LEU A 195 -17.77 -6.80 -1.51
CA LEU A 195 -19.06 -7.34 -1.06
C LEU A 195 -19.06 -7.77 0.43
N LEU A 196 -17.93 -8.22 0.98
CA LEU A 196 -17.81 -8.56 2.40
C LEU A 196 -17.76 -7.29 3.27
N LEU A 197 -17.16 -6.21 2.76
CA LEU A 197 -17.22 -4.91 3.40
C LEU A 197 -18.61 -4.26 3.28
N GLU A 198 -19.29 -4.38 2.12
CA GLU A 198 -20.70 -3.96 1.99
C GLU A 198 -21.57 -4.61 3.07
N ARG A 199 -21.48 -5.95 3.22
CA ARG A 199 -22.21 -6.67 4.26
C ARG A 199 -21.83 -6.21 5.66
N TYR A 200 -20.56 -5.96 5.94
CA TYR A 200 -20.16 -5.41 7.23
C TYR A 200 -20.83 -4.06 7.53
N LEU A 201 -20.82 -3.15 6.56
CA LEU A 201 -21.49 -1.85 6.70
C LEU A 201 -23.01 -2.01 6.87
N THR A 202 -23.68 -2.90 6.12
CA THR A 202 -25.16 -3.02 6.18
C THR A 202 -25.69 -3.93 7.29
N GLU A 203 -24.98 -5.01 7.64
CA GLU A 203 -25.45 -6.06 8.56
C GLU A 203 -24.89 -5.85 9.98
N ASP A 204 -23.59 -5.62 10.11
CA ASP A 204 -22.95 -5.39 11.43
C ASP A 204 -23.14 -3.94 11.90
N LEU A 205 -22.97 -2.94 11.00
CA LEU A 205 -23.12 -1.52 11.34
C LEU A 205 -24.51 -0.92 11.02
N SER A 206 -25.38 -1.61 10.28
CA SER A 206 -26.71 -1.07 9.90
C SER A 206 -26.69 0.24 9.07
N VAL A 207 -25.60 0.52 8.34
CA VAL A 207 -25.52 1.64 7.40
C VAL A 207 -26.61 1.49 6.31
N PRO A 208 -27.43 2.53 6.03
CA PRO A 208 -28.49 2.42 5.04
C PRO A 208 -27.95 2.14 3.64
N LYS A 209 -28.45 1.09 2.97
CA LYS A 209 -27.93 0.62 1.67
C LYS A 209 -27.91 1.70 0.56
N HIS A 210 -28.81 2.68 0.59
CA HIS A 210 -28.80 3.79 -0.39
C HIS A 210 -27.60 4.73 -0.26
N ARG A 211 -26.86 4.67 0.86
CA ARG A 211 -25.63 5.45 1.11
C ARG A 211 -24.35 4.72 0.72
N ILE A 212 -24.46 3.50 0.20
CA ILE A 212 -23.33 2.67 -0.21
C ILE A 212 -23.39 2.50 -1.73
N GLN A 213 -22.37 3.00 -2.42
CA GLN A 213 -22.21 2.87 -3.87
C GLN A 213 -21.14 1.82 -4.17
N CYS A 214 -21.51 0.71 -4.83
CA CYS A 214 -20.58 -0.36 -5.17
C CYS A 214 -20.24 -0.33 -6.67
N LEU A 215 -18.93 -0.32 -6.99
CA LEU A 215 -18.40 -0.41 -8.34
C LEU A 215 -17.68 -1.75 -8.50
N LEU A 216 -18.34 -2.73 -9.12
CA LEU A 216 -17.91 -4.12 -9.12
C LEU A 216 -17.62 -4.61 -10.53
N GLY A 217 -16.40 -5.09 -10.77
CA GLY A 217 -15.94 -5.60 -12.05
C GLY A 217 -15.65 -7.10 -12.00
N SER A 218 -16.65 -7.95 -12.22
CA SER A 218 -16.49 -9.42 -12.26
C SER A 218 -16.70 -9.99 -13.67
N THR A 219 -16.12 -11.16 -13.93
CA THR A 219 -16.35 -11.94 -15.16
C THR A 219 -17.65 -12.75 -15.07
N GLU A 220 -18.09 -13.07 -13.86
CA GLU A 220 -19.41 -13.62 -13.62
C GLU A 220 -20.46 -12.50 -13.78
N HIS A 221 -21.63 -12.83 -14.32
CA HIS A 221 -22.75 -11.90 -14.33
C HIS A 221 -23.17 -11.59 -12.89
N VAL A 222 -22.69 -10.48 -12.34
CA VAL A 222 -23.15 -9.96 -11.06
C VAL A 222 -24.61 -9.59 -11.23
N SER A 223 -25.50 -10.51 -10.85
CA SER A 223 -26.93 -10.52 -11.23
C SER A 223 -27.78 -9.44 -10.51
N SER A 224 -27.12 -8.52 -9.82
CA SER A 224 -27.72 -7.37 -9.14
C SER A 224 -27.66 -6.15 -10.05
N HIS A 225 -28.82 -5.57 -10.35
CA HIS A 225 -29.00 -4.45 -11.29
C HIS A 225 -28.48 -3.09 -10.76
N ASN A 226 -27.64 -3.09 -9.72
CA ASN A 226 -27.37 -1.93 -8.86
C ASN A 226 -25.89 -1.56 -8.74
N TYR A 227 -25.00 -2.18 -9.54
CA TYR A 227 -23.56 -1.93 -9.47
C TYR A 227 -23.06 -1.29 -10.77
N HIS A 228 -22.19 -0.29 -10.63
CA HIS A 228 -21.55 0.34 -11.78
C HIS A 228 -20.25 -0.41 -12.14
N ILE A 229 -19.93 -0.47 -13.43
CA ILE A 229 -18.65 -1.01 -13.89
C ILE A 229 -17.54 -0.07 -13.40
N PRO A 230 -16.45 -0.55 -12.78
CA PRO A 230 -15.36 0.27 -12.24
C PRO A 230 -14.41 0.78 -13.35
N THR A 231 -14.98 1.45 -14.35
CA THR A 231 -14.24 2.23 -15.35
C THR A 231 -13.59 3.44 -14.71
N ARG A 232 -12.54 3.98 -15.31
CA ARG A 232 -11.87 5.18 -14.83
C ARG A 232 -12.85 6.34 -14.64
N VAL A 233 -13.73 6.54 -15.62
CA VAL A 233 -14.75 7.60 -15.59
C VAL A 233 -15.73 7.39 -14.43
N ASN A 234 -16.24 6.16 -14.24
CA ASN A 234 -17.20 5.88 -13.17
C ASN A 234 -16.57 6.01 -11.78
N ILE A 235 -15.31 5.56 -11.59
CA ILE A 235 -14.60 5.74 -10.31
C ILE A 235 -14.48 7.23 -9.97
N ILE A 236 -13.94 8.03 -10.89
CA ILE A 236 -13.73 9.47 -10.68
C ILE A 236 -15.06 10.20 -10.43
N GLN A 237 -16.09 9.93 -11.24
CA GLN A 237 -17.41 10.54 -11.09
C GLN A 237 -18.10 10.15 -9.78
N THR A 238 -18.00 8.91 -9.33
CA THR A 238 -18.58 8.49 -8.04
C THR A 238 -17.90 9.19 -6.86
N LEU A 239 -16.56 9.25 -6.87
CA LEU A 239 -15.82 9.94 -5.79
C LEU A 239 -16.19 11.42 -5.71
N ILE A 240 -16.34 12.08 -6.85
CA ILE A 240 -16.69 13.51 -6.91
C ILE A 240 -18.17 13.74 -6.59
N GLY A 241 -19.04 12.78 -6.90
CA GLY A 241 -20.42 12.76 -6.44
C GLY A 241 -20.55 12.87 -4.91
N LEU A 242 -19.54 12.45 -4.14
CA LEU A 242 -19.51 12.65 -2.67
C LEU A 242 -19.37 14.14 -2.29
N MET A 243 -18.65 14.93 -3.08
CA MET A 243 -18.51 16.38 -2.86
C MET A 243 -19.84 17.10 -3.10
N ASP A 244 -20.56 16.72 -4.16
CA ASP A 244 -21.78 17.38 -4.62
C ASP A 244 -23.08 16.83 -4.00
N ASN A 245 -23.06 15.65 -3.39
CA ASN A 245 -24.23 15.03 -2.77
C ASN A 245 -24.72 15.86 -1.56
N ALA A 246 -25.91 16.44 -1.68
CA ALA A 246 -26.52 17.29 -0.66
C ALA A 246 -26.97 16.53 0.61
N GLU A 247 -27.08 15.20 0.56
CA GLU A 247 -27.43 14.37 1.72
C GLU A 247 -26.21 14.01 2.61
N ILE A 248 -24.98 14.31 2.16
CA ILE A 248 -23.77 14.20 2.98
C ILE A 248 -23.57 15.50 3.75
N GLU A 249 -23.74 15.46 5.06
CA GLU A 249 -23.52 16.61 5.93
C GLU A 249 -22.03 16.78 6.29
N THR A 250 -21.64 17.96 6.75
CA THR A 250 -20.27 18.18 7.23
C THR A 250 -20.03 17.34 8.49
N GLY A 251 -18.95 16.56 8.49
CA GLY A 251 -18.59 15.64 9.58
C GLY A 251 -19.22 14.24 9.48
N ASP A 252 -19.99 13.95 8.42
CA ASP A 252 -20.38 12.57 8.09
C ASP A 252 -19.14 11.69 7.82
N ASN A 253 -19.20 10.42 8.18
CA ASN A 253 -18.16 9.45 7.88
C ASN A 253 -18.22 9.03 6.41
N ILE A 254 -17.13 9.22 5.68
CA ILE A 254 -16.99 8.78 4.29
C ILE A 254 -15.95 7.66 4.22
N ILE A 255 -16.40 6.44 3.88
CA ILE A 255 -15.52 5.28 3.69
C ILE A 255 -15.34 5.03 2.18
N ILE A 256 -14.11 5.15 1.70
CA ILE A 256 -13.75 4.79 0.33
C ILE A 256 -12.87 3.54 0.40
N TYR A 257 -13.24 2.51 -0.36
CA TYR A 257 -12.54 1.23 -0.37
C TYR A 257 -12.20 0.82 -1.80
N PHE A 258 -10.99 0.32 -2.00
CA PHE A 258 -10.54 -0.25 -3.26
C PHE A 258 -9.86 -1.60 -3.05
N ALA A 259 -10.34 -2.63 -3.75
CA ALA A 259 -9.63 -3.88 -4.00
C ALA A 259 -9.50 -4.12 -5.50
N GLY A 260 -8.31 -4.52 -5.92
CA GLY A 260 -7.96 -4.74 -7.31
C GLY A 260 -6.45 -4.60 -7.49
N HIS A 261 -5.98 -4.39 -8.72
CA HIS A 261 -4.57 -4.13 -8.95
C HIS A 261 -4.18 -2.70 -8.58
N GLY A 262 -3.03 -2.56 -7.94
CA GLY A 262 -2.23 -1.34 -7.97
C GLY A 262 -1.18 -1.40 -9.08
N SER A 263 -0.56 -0.26 -9.37
CA SER A 263 0.62 -0.16 -10.22
C SER A 263 1.57 0.91 -9.68
N GLY A 264 2.86 0.79 -10.02
CA GLY A 264 3.92 1.72 -9.62
C GLY A 264 4.68 2.22 -10.84
N TYR A 265 4.73 3.54 -11.01
CA TYR A 265 5.36 4.23 -12.14
C TYR A 265 6.65 4.92 -11.68
N SER A 266 7.70 4.89 -12.51
CA SER A 266 8.96 5.56 -12.19
C SER A 266 8.87 7.06 -12.47
N THR A 267 9.25 7.90 -11.51
CA THR A 267 9.35 9.35 -11.73
C THR A 267 10.62 9.78 -12.47
N ALA A 268 11.51 8.84 -12.83
CA ALA A 268 12.78 9.14 -13.47
C ALA A 268 12.59 9.95 -14.77
N GLY A 269 13.11 11.19 -14.77
CA GLY A 269 12.95 12.14 -15.89
C GLY A 269 11.63 12.93 -15.90
N TYR A 270 10.80 12.80 -14.86
CA TYR A 270 9.48 13.44 -14.74
C TYR A 270 9.26 14.24 -13.46
N CYS A 271 9.88 13.87 -12.34
CA CYS A 271 9.92 14.68 -11.12
C CYS A 271 11.38 15.00 -10.74
N ALA A 272 11.58 16.07 -9.98
CA ALA A 272 12.90 16.48 -9.48
C ALA A 272 13.68 15.40 -8.69
N ASN A 273 13.00 14.45 -8.06
CA ASN A 273 13.62 13.30 -7.40
C ASN A 273 13.45 12.03 -8.27
N PRO A 274 14.51 11.49 -8.91
CA PRO A 274 14.39 10.34 -9.81
C PRO A 274 14.18 8.98 -9.12
N VAL A 275 14.12 8.95 -7.78
CA VAL A 275 13.92 7.74 -6.97
C VAL A 275 12.49 7.66 -6.39
N ASP A 276 11.67 8.68 -6.65
CA ASP A 276 10.27 8.69 -6.25
C ASP A 276 9.44 7.77 -7.17
N SER A 277 8.34 7.19 -6.68
CA SER A 277 7.40 6.41 -7.49
C SER A 277 6.01 7.04 -7.42
N ILE A 278 5.28 6.99 -8.54
CA ILE A 278 3.86 7.35 -8.56
C ILE A 278 3.07 6.05 -8.43
N GLU A 279 2.43 5.88 -7.28
CA GLU A 279 1.48 4.80 -7.04
C GLU A 279 0.16 5.11 -7.75
N ALA A 280 -0.51 4.10 -8.29
CA ALA A 280 -1.79 4.25 -8.98
C ALA A 280 -2.71 3.05 -8.76
N ILE A 281 -4.03 3.29 -8.72
CA ILE A 281 -5.05 2.24 -8.75
C ILE A 281 -5.46 1.97 -10.20
N CYS A 282 -5.69 0.69 -10.50
CA CYS A 282 -5.95 0.23 -11.87
C CYS A 282 -7.47 0.16 -12.13
N PRO A 283 -8.07 1.03 -12.97
CA PRO A 283 -9.46 0.86 -13.39
C PRO A 283 -9.60 -0.32 -14.36
N ILE A 284 -10.81 -0.86 -14.52
CA ILE A 284 -11.03 -2.06 -15.36
C ILE A 284 -10.79 -1.81 -16.86
N ASP A 285 -10.94 -0.58 -17.32
CA ASP A 285 -10.79 -0.13 -18.71
C ASP A 285 -9.40 0.46 -19.02
N ARG A 286 -8.42 0.28 -18.13
CA ARG A 286 -7.03 0.70 -18.36
C ARG A 286 -6.49 0.11 -19.67
N THR A 287 -5.92 0.93 -20.54
CA THR A 287 -5.58 0.51 -21.92
C THR A 287 -4.30 1.14 -22.45
N GLU A 288 -3.51 0.31 -23.14
CA GLU A 288 -2.28 0.67 -23.85
C GLU A 288 -2.50 0.40 -25.35
N GLY A 289 -2.88 1.41 -26.15
CA GLY A 289 -3.16 1.16 -27.57
C GLY A 289 -3.48 2.36 -28.46
N ASN A 290 -3.46 2.09 -29.77
CA ASN A 290 -3.63 3.07 -30.83
C ASN A 290 -5.12 3.38 -31.11
N GLY A 291 -5.82 4.00 -30.15
CA GLY A 291 -7.20 4.45 -30.36
C GLY A 291 -7.90 4.94 -29.08
N SER A 292 -7.56 4.35 -27.94
CA SER A 292 -7.89 4.84 -26.61
C SER A 292 -6.73 4.52 -25.67
N HIS A 293 -6.34 5.48 -24.84
CA HIS A 293 -5.26 5.34 -23.88
C HIS A 293 -5.77 5.83 -22.52
N ILE A 294 -6.49 4.94 -21.84
CA ILE A 294 -7.10 5.21 -20.53
C ILE A 294 -6.04 4.90 -19.48
N PRO A 295 -5.47 5.90 -18.79
CA PRO A 295 -4.46 5.65 -17.78
C PRO A 295 -5.08 5.09 -16.51
N ASP A 296 -4.22 4.53 -15.66
CA ASP A 296 -4.52 4.35 -14.24
C ASP A 296 -4.88 5.70 -13.56
N ILE A 297 -5.34 5.62 -12.31
CA ILE A 297 -5.65 6.79 -11.49
C ILE A 297 -4.53 6.93 -10.45
N SER A 298 -3.74 8.00 -10.55
CA SER A 298 -2.58 8.18 -9.65
C SER A 298 -2.98 8.63 -8.26
N ASP A 299 -2.12 8.34 -7.28
CA ASP A 299 -2.18 8.90 -5.92
C ASP A 299 -2.45 10.42 -5.92
N ARG A 300 -1.72 11.19 -6.75
CA ARG A 300 -1.87 12.65 -6.84
C ARG A 300 -3.27 13.08 -7.24
N GLU A 301 -3.92 12.34 -8.12
CA GLU A 301 -5.29 12.59 -8.58
C GLU A 301 -6.29 12.24 -7.47
N ILE A 302 -6.10 11.09 -6.81
CA ILE A 302 -6.90 10.69 -5.67
C ILE A 302 -6.80 11.75 -4.54
N ASN A 303 -5.61 12.21 -4.17
CA ASN A 303 -5.47 13.23 -3.11
C ASN A 303 -6.08 14.57 -3.48
N VAL A 304 -6.01 15.02 -4.75
CA VAL A 304 -6.74 16.21 -5.19
C VAL A 304 -8.26 16.02 -5.06
N ILE A 305 -8.78 14.83 -5.38
CA ILE A 305 -10.22 14.52 -5.21
C ILE A 305 -10.59 14.47 -3.72
N LEU A 306 -9.86 13.70 -2.90
CA LEU A 306 -10.10 13.58 -1.46
C LEU A 306 -9.95 14.91 -0.73
N GLN A 307 -9.02 15.78 -1.14
CA GLN A 307 -8.89 17.15 -0.64
C GLN A 307 -10.14 17.97 -0.92
N ASN A 308 -10.73 17.88 -2.12
CA ASN A 308 -11.92 18.67 -2.44
C ASN A 308 -13.20 18.10 -1.81
N ILE A 309 -13.32 16.77 -1.65
CA ILE A 309 -14.35 16.17 -0.78
C ILE A 309 -14.18 16.69 0.65
N SER A 310 -12.96 16.70 1.19
CA SER A 310 -12.67 17.16 2.56
C SER A 310 -13.02 18.64 2.78
N ARG A 311 -12.75 19.50 1.79
CA ARG A 311 -13.16 20.92 1.81
C ARG A 311 -14.68 21.11 1.80
N ALA A 312 -15.44 20.20 1.19
CA ALA A 312 -16.90 20.28 1.13
C ALA A 312 -17.60 19.59 2.32
N LYS A 313 -17.06 18.47 2.81
CA LYS A 313 -17.71 17.54 3.76
C LYS A 313 -16.97 17.36 5.09
N GLY A 314 -15.77 17.91 5.24
CA GLY A 314 -14.91 17.69 6.39
C GLY A 314 -14.01 16.46 6.24
N HIS A 315 -13.11 16.28 7.21
CA HIS A 315 -11.96 15.38 7.13
C HIS A 315 -12.23 13.95 7.63
N HIS A 316 -13.49 13.59 7.90
CA HIS A 316 -13.91 12.25 8.33
C HIS A 316 -13.95 11.25 7.17
N ILE A 317 -12.85 11.21 6.40
CA ILE A 317 -12.67 10.38 5.21
C ILE A 317 -11.67 9.28 5.55
N THR A 318 -12.10 8.02 5.46
CA THR A 318 -11.23 6.84 5.52
C THR A 318 -11.04 6.30 4.11
N PHE A 319 -9.81 6.17 3.64
CA PHE A 319 -9.49 5.54 2.36
C PHE A 319 -8.74 4.21 2.60
N ILE A 320 -9.32 3.10 2.18
CA ILE A 320 -8.83 1.74 2.43
C ILE A 320 -8.38 1.11 1.12
N LEU A 321 -7.12 0.67 1.06
CA LEU A 321 -6.45 0.12 -0.13
C LEU A 321 -6.05 -1.34 0.11
N ASP A 322 -6.73 -2.28 -0.55
CA ASP A 322 -6.35 -3.70 -0.63
C ASP A 322 -5.75 -4.02 -2.01
N CYS A 323 -4.61 -3.40 -2.28
CA CYS A 323 -3.80 -3.53 -3.50
C CYS A 323 -2.32 -3.31 -3.21
N SER A 324 -1.43 -3.62 -4.17
CA SER A 324 0.01 -3.37 -4.04
C SER A 324 0.59 -2.65 -5.27
N HIS A 325 1.64 -1.85 -5.04
CA HIS A 325 2.29 -1.02 -6.06
C HIS A 325 3.71 -1.47 -6.42
N ALA A 326 4.25 -2.46 -5.70
CA ALA A 326 5.59 -3.04 -5.89
C ALA A 326 5.97 -3.22 -7.37
N GLY A 327 6.98 -2.47 -7.84
CA GLY A 327 7.31 -2.38 -9.25
C GLY A 327 7.65 -3.74 -9.89
N THR A 328 6.81 -4.18 -10.83
CA THR A 328 7.01 -5.42 -11.61
C THR A 328 8.02 -5.23 -12.75
N ALA A 329 9.00 -4.33 -12.57
CA ALA A 329 9.95 -3.84 -13.57
C ALA A 329 10.85 -4.92 -14.21
N THR A 330 10.85 -6.14 -13.66
CA THR A 330 11.72 -7.25 -14.10
C THR A 330 11.00 -8.60 -14.25
N GLY A 331 9.67 -8.69 -14.14
CA GLY A 331 8.98 -9.99 -14.13
C GLY A 331 7.49 -9.98 -14.49
N VAL A 332 6.99 -11.15 -14.89
CA VAL A 332 5.56 -11.41 -15.03
C VAL A 332 4.95 -11.46 -13.62
N PRO A 333 3.90 -10.69 -13.30
CA PRO A 333 3.25 -10.77 -11.99
C PRO A 333 2.70 -12.18 -11.74
N GLU A 334 2.89 -12.71 -10.52
CA GLU A 334 2.35 -14.00 -10.14
C GLU A 334 0.81 -13.96 -10.07
N GLN A 335 0.14 -15.07 -10.41
CA GLN A 335 -1.32 -15.12 -10.40
C GLN A 335 -1.86 -14.91 -8.98
N GLY A 336 -2.82 -13.97 -8.84
CA GLY A 336 -3.37 -13.58 -7.54
C GLY A 336 -2.58 -12.50 -6.80
N VAL A 337 -1.46 -12.00 -7.35
CA VAL A 337 -0.81 -10.77 -6.85
C VAL A 337 -1.60 -9.55 -7.34
N ARG A 338 -1.94 -8.64 -6.42
CA ARG A 338 -2.72 -7.41 -6.68
C ARG A 338 -1.86 -6.26 -7.21
N THR A 339 -1.00 -6.55 -8.20
CA THR A 339 -0.19 -5.57 -8.92
C THR A 339 -0.17 -5.83 -10.43
N LEU A 340 -0.27 -4.77 -11.24
CA LEU A 340 0.03 -4.80 -12.68
C LEU A 340 1.26 -3.94 -13.03
N PRO A 341 1.97 -4.26 -14.13
CA PRO A 341 3.01 -3.38 -14.66
C PRO A 341 2.42 -2.02 -15.06
N PRO A 342 3.20 -0.93 -14.93
CA PRO A 342 2.76 0.40 -15.32
C PRO A 342 2.55 0.50 -16.84
N LEU A 343 1.58 1.32 -17.25
CA LEU A 343 1.38 1.68 -18.65
C LEU A 343 2.53 2.59 -19.15
N SER A 344 2.57 2.83 -20.46
CA SER A 344 3.51 3.75 -21.12
C SER A 344 4.99 3.43 -20.79
N ASN A 345 5.34 2.15 -20.73
CA ASN A 345 6.68 1.66 -20.35
C ASN A 345 7.19 2.24 -19.01
N GLY A 346 6.31 2.45 -18.02
CA GLY A 346 6.67 3.00 -16.72
C GLY A 346 6.65 4.53 -16.61
N SER A 347 6.30 5.25 -17.68
CA SER A 347 6.21 6.71 -17.66
C SER A 347 4.87 7.21 -17.10
N PRO A 348 4.86 8.02 -16.02
CA PRO A 348 3.62 8.57 -15.46
C PRO A 348 3.05 9.74 -16.27
N LYS A 349 3.71 10.18 -17.36
CA LYS A 349 3.42 11.46 -18.04
C LYS A 349 1.96 11.59 -18.49
N HIS A 350 1.42 10.59 -19.18
CA HIS A 350 0.05 10.66 -19.69
C HIS A 350 -0.97 10.63 -18.55
N MET A 351 -0.75 9.77 -17.56
CA MET A 351 -1.58 9.67 -16.36
C MET A 351 -1.64 11.01 -15.61
N LEU A 352 -0.49 11.63 -15.33
CA LEU A 352 -0.42 12.92 -14.66
C LEU A 352 -0.97 14.07 -15.52
N ASN A 353 -0.80 14.05 -16.85
CA ASN A 353 -1.40 15.05 -17.73
C ASN A 353 -2.94 14.98 -17.72
N VAL A 354 -3.52 13.78 -17.76
CA VAL A 354 -4.99 13.59 -17.67
C VAL A 354 -5.50 14.05 -16.30
N ALA A 355 -4.81 13.68 -15.23
CA ALA A 355 -5.12 14.15 -13.88
C ALA A 355 -5.00 15.68 -13.73
N ASP A 356 -3.99 16.31 -14.36
CA ASP A 356 -3.78 17.76 -14.34
C ASP A 356 -4.87 18.53 -15.08
N GLU A 357 -5.21 18.09 -16.29
CA GLU A 357 -6.30 18.66 -17.09
C GLU A 357 -7.62 18.56 -16.33
N TYR A 358 -7.91 17.39 -15.75
CA TYR A 358 -9.10 17.14 -14.94
C TYR A 358 -9.15 18.00 -13.67
N SER A 359 -8.00 18.18 -12.98
CA SER A 359 -7.93 18.90 -11.71
C SER A 359 -8.23 20.40 -11.82
N ARG A 360 -8.16 20.98 -13.03
CA ARG A 360 -8.39 22.43 -13.28
C ARG A 360 -9.79 22.91 -12.94
N GLN A 361 -10.76 22.01 -12.83
CA GLN A 361 -12.12 22.37 -12.43
C GLN A 361 -12.25 22.65 -10.92
N PHE A 362 -11.31 22.17 -10.10
CA PHE A 362 -11.40 22.29 -8.65
C PHE A 362 -10.95 23.67 -8.14
N PRO A 363 -11.60 24.20 -7.08
CA PRO A 363 -11.17 25.44 -6.45
C PRO A 363 -9.76 25.29 -5.86
N GLY A 364 -8.94 26.34 -5.95
CA GLY A 364 -7.57 26.30 -5.43
C GLY A 364 -6.67 25.27 -6.13
N TYR A 365 -6.92 24.98 -7.42
CA TYR A 365 -6.13 24.08 -8.25
C TYR A 365 -4.61 24.33 -8.14
N GLN A 366 -3.90 23.25 -7.84
CA GLN A 366 -2.45 23.13 -7.95
C GLN A 366 -2.15 21.98 -8.91
N SER A 367 -1.25 22.21 -9.87
CA SER A 367 -0.87 21.19 -10.86
C SER A 367 -0.28 19.95 -10.18
N VAL A 368 -0.83 18.77 -10.50
CA VAL A 368 -0.31 17.47 -10.05
C VAL A 368 1.04 17.13 -10.69
N CYS A 369 1.37 17.79 -11.80
CA CYS A 369 2.67 17.72 -12.49
C CYS A 369 3.74 18.64 -11.87
N SER A 370 3.42 19.43 -10.83
CA SER A 370 4.38 20.36 -10.22
C SER A 370 5.50 19.64 -9.46
N ASP A 371 6.75 20.06 -9.64
CA ASP A 371 7.88 19.65 -8.80
C ASP A 371 7.72 20.05 -7.31
N LYS A 372 6.81 21.01 -7.05
CA LYS A 372 6.42 21.44 -5.70
C LYS A 372 5.07 20.86 -5.27
N TRP A 373 4.55 19.87 -5.99
CA TRP A 373 3.34 19.17 -5.56
C TRP A 373 3.62 18.47 -4.24
N CYS A 374 2.74 18.67 -3.27
CA CYS A 374 2.74 17.97 -2.01
C CYS A 374 1.29 17.61 -1.67
N PRO A 375 1.07 16.47 -0.99
CA PRO A 375 -0.25 16.00 -0.62
C PRO A 375 -0.90 16.84 0.47
N ASP A 376 -2.23 16.90 0.46
CA ASP A 376 -2.99 17.31 1.64
C ASP A 376 -3.17 16.12 2.59
N MET A 377 -2.36 16.11 3.66
CA MET A 377 -2.41 15.10 4.71
C MET A 377 -3.46 15.36 5.79
N SER A 378 -4.13 16.50 5.77
CA SER A 378 -5.28 16.75 6.66
C SER A 378 -6.59 16.25 6.09
N SER A 379 -6.65 16.00 4.77
CA SER A 379 -7.90 15.70 4.07
C SER A 379 -8.57 14.37 4.45
N HIS A 380 -7.78 13.33 4.74
CA HIS A 380 -8.26 11.97 5.00
C HIS A 380 -7.24 11.14 5.83
N VAL A 381 -7.67 9.98 6.31
CA VAL A 381 -6.79 8.90 6.80
C VAL A 381 -6.77 7.79 5.77
N VAL A 382 -5.58 7.37 5.35
CA VAL A 382 -5.39 6.24 4.43
C VAL A 382 -4.89 5.00 5.19
N MET A 383 -5.40 3.83 4.83
CA MET A 383 -5.00 2.54 5.35
C MET A 383 -4.72 1.57 4.19
N ALA A 384 -3.46 1.20 4.00
CA ALA A 384 -3.01 0.32 2.93
C ALA A 384 -2.67 -1.07 3.47
N ALA A 385 -2.94 -2.10 2.67
CA ALA A 385 -2.73 -3.51 3.01
C ALA A 385 -1.26 -3.91 3.22
N CYS A 386 -0.32 -3.22 2.56
CA CYS A 386 1.10 -3.54 2.63
C CYS A 386 2.00 -2.29 2.49
N GLN A 387 3.29 -2.44 2.79
CA GLN A 387 4.32 -1.47 2.42
C GLN A 387 4.62 -1.56 0.90
N GLU A 388 5.19 -0.53 0.29
CA GLU A 388 5.41 -0.44 -1.17
C GLU A 388 6.10 -1.67 -1.78
N HIS A 389 7.16 -2.19 -1.13
CA HIS A 389 7.95 -3.32 -1.62
C HIS A 389 7.30 -4.69 -1.40
N GLN A 390 6.14 -4.71 -0.77
CA GLN A 390 5.39 -5.91 -0.48
C GLN A 390 4.31 -6.12 -1.53
N VAL A 391 3.90 -7.38 -1.66
CA VAL A 391 2.84 -7.77 -2.59
C VAL A 391 1.60 -8.17 -1.81
N VAL A 392 0.46 -7.62 -2.20
CA VAL A 392 -0.84 -8.07 -1.74
C VAL A 392 -1.24 -9.27 -2.59
N THR A 393 -1.72 -10.32 -1.94
CA THR A 393 -2.06 -11.60 -2.56
C THR A 393 -3.44 -12.08 -2.14
N GLU A 394 -4.15 -12.64 -3.11
CA GLU A 394 -5.42 -13.32 -2.90
C GLU A 394 -5.19 -14.76 -2.43
N THR A 395 -5.87 -15.14 -1.35
CA THR A 395 -5.80 -16.50 -0.79
C THR A 395 -7.09 -17.25 -1.03
N ARG A 396 -7.00 -18.55 -1.33
CA ARG A 396 -8.17 -19.41 -1.51
C ARG A 396 -8.73 -19.81 -0.14
N LYS A 397 -10.02 -19.52 0.08
CA LYS A 397 -10.77 -19.80 1.31
C LYS A 397 -12.00 -20.66 1.02
N GLU A 398 -12.74 -21.03 2.06
CA GLU A 398 -13.92 -21.91 2.01
C GLU A 398 -15.14 -21.32 1.26
N GLY A 399 -15.01 -20.13 0.67
CA GLY A 399 -16.06 -19.48 -0.13
C GLY A 399 -15.55 -18.76 -1.39
N GLY A 400 -14.36 -19.12 -1.88
CA GLY A 400 -13.69 -18.44 -3.02
C GLY A 400 -12.36 -17.80 -2.62
N PHE A 401 -11.82 -16.95 -3.49
CA PHE A 401 -10.62 -16.16 -3.18
C PHE A 401 -10.97 -14.94 -2.31
N GLN A 402 -9.99 -14.43 -1.57
CA GLN A 402 -10.16 -13.28 -0.67
C GLN A 402 -8.81 -12.59 -0.42
N GLY A 403 -8.80 -11.27 -0.25
CA GLY A 403 -7.63 -10.51 0.19
C GLY A 403 -7.35 -10.78 1.68
N THR A 404 -6.09 -11.11 2.01
CA THR A 404 -5.70 -11.42 3.39
C THR A 404 -5.86 -10.20 4.30
N PHE A 405 -5.61 -8.99 3.80
CA PHE A 405 -5.82 -7.76 4.53
C PHE A 405 -7.31 -7.52 4.84
N THR A 406 -8.20 -7.53 3.84
CA THR A 406 -9.64 -7.31 4.09
C THR A 406 -10.27 -8.40 4.97
N GLU A 407 -9.87 -9.66 4.83
CA GLU A 407 -10.28 -10.73 5.76
C GLU A 407 -9.91 -10.37 7.21
N THR A 408 -8.65 -9.99 7.42
CA THR A 408 -8.10 -9.70 8.75
C THR A 408 -8.70 -8.43 9.35
N LEU A 409 -8.85 -7.38 8.55
CA LEU A 409 -9.50 -6.12 8.92
C LEU A 409 -10.94 -6.35 9.38
N LEU A 410 -11.74 -7.07 8.59
CA LEU A 410 -13.12 -7.41 8.93
C LEU A 410 -13.23 -8.32 10.15
N HIS A 411 -12.26 -9.20 10.38
CA HIS A 411 -12.21 -10.02 11.59
C HIS A 411 -11.97 -9.16 12.84
N VAL A 412 -10.98 -8.26 12.80
CA VAL A 412 -10.66 -7.35 13.91
C VAL A 412 -11.82 -6.39 14.19
N LEU A 413 -12.43 -5.79 13.17
CA LEU A 413 -13.59 -4.91 13.31
C LEU A 413 -14.82 -5.61 13.91
N ARG A 414 -14.99 -6.92 13.71
CA ARG A 414 -16.06 -7.74 14.32
C ARG A 414 -15.71 -8.31 15.70
N SER A 415 -14.42 -8.33 16.07
CA SER A 415 -13.93 -9.02 17.28
C SER A 415 -14.28 -8.32 18.60
N GLY A 416 -14.67 -7.04 18.56
CA GLY A 416 -14.83 -6.20 19.75
C GLY A 416 -13.51 -5.77 20.42
N ILE A 417 -12.35 -6.10 19.85
CA ILE A 417 -11.03 -5.62 20.31
C ILE A 417 -10.92 -4.09 20.15
N VAL A 418 -11.50 -3.57 19.06
CA VAL A 418 -11.59 -2.13 18.77
C VAL A 418 -12.82 -1.57 19.48
N SER A 419 -12.62 -0.52 20.27
CA SER A 419 -13.64 0.12 21.11
C SER A 419 -14.07 1.48 20.55
N GLU A 420 -15.13 2.07 21.11
CA GLU A 420 -15.60 3.43 20.76
C GLU A 420 -14.52 4.53 20.88
N ARG A 421 -13.45 4.28 21.66
CA ARG A 421 -12.33 5.22 21.85
C ARG A 421 -11.07 4.86 21.06
N SER A 422 -11.08 3.73 20.36
CA SER A 422 -9.94 3.26 19.60
C SER A 422 -9.73 4.14 18.38
N THR A 423 -8.47 4.44 18.10
CA THR A 423 -8.01 5.24 16.96
C THR A 423 -7.74 4.37 15.75
N TYR A 424 -7.47 4.98 14.59
CA TYR A 424 -6.96 4.24 13.43
C TYR A 424 -5.65 3.53 13.74
N ILE A 425 -4.77 4.14 14.56
CA ILE A 425 -3.54 3.50 15.03
C ILE A 425 -3.80 2.30 15.95
N ASP A 426 -4.82 2.34 16.82
CA ASP A 426 -5.20 1.17 17.62
C ASP A 426 -5.74 0.03 16.75
N LEU A 427 -6.52 0.35 15.71
CA LEU A 427 -6.96 -0.62 14.70
C LEU A 427 -5.75 -1.27 14.01
N LEU A 428 -4.72 -0.50 13.62
CA LEU A 428 -3.49 -1.02 13.04
C LEU A 428 -2.74 -1.97 13.99
N PHE A 429 -2.61 -1.61 15.27
CA PHE A 429 -1.97 -2.48 16.27
C PHE A 429 -2.78 -3.73 16.62
N ALA A 430 -4.11 -3.70 16.43
CA ALA A 430 -4.98 -4.85 16.60
C ALA A 430 -4.91 -5.85 15.43
N LEU A 431 -4.39 -5.46 14.25
CA LEU A 431 -4.16 -6.40 13.16
C LEU A 431 -3.02 -7.39 13.49
N PRO A 432 -3.24 -8.71 13.35
CA PRO A 432 -2.18 -9.69 13.46
C PRO A 432 -1.14 -9.55 12.34
N THR A 433 0.09 -10.00 12.62
CA THR A 433 1.16 -10.08 11.62
C THR A 433 0.75 -10.99 10.45
N MET A 434 0.59 -10.41 9.26
CA MET A 434 0.35 -11.16 8.02
C MET A 434 1.69 -11.55 7.37
N HIS A 435 1.73 -12.67 6.65
CA HIS A 435 2.96 -13.12 6.00
C HIS A 435 3.17 -12.35 4.69
N GLY A 436 4.30 -11.64 4.57
CA GLY A 436 4.65 -10.85 3.38
C GLY A 436 3.88 -9.53 3.23
N GLN A 437 2.91 -9.23 4.09
CA GLN A 437 2.11 -8.00 4.09
C GLN A 437 2.18 -7.32 5.46
N THR A 438 2.38 -6.01 5.48
CA THR A 438 2.48 -5.17 6.68
C THR A 438 1.67 -3.92 6.44
N PRO A 439 0.45 -3.83 6.99
CA PRO A 439 -0.41 -2.69 6.76
C PRO A 439 0.21 -1.37 7.21
N VAL A 440 -0.18 -0.29 6.55
CA VAL A 440 0.33 1.07 6.79
C VAL A 440 -0.86 1.99 7.01
N ILE A 441 -0.75 2.92 7.98
CA ILE A 441 -1.71 4.02 8.15
C ILE A 441 -0.98 5.36 8.07
N ALA A 442 -1.53 6.27 7.26
CA ALA A 442 -1.04 7.62 7.10
C ALA A 442 -2.20 8.64 7.12
N GLY A 443 -1.87 9.91 7.34
CA GLY A 443 -2.82 11.01 7.52
C GLY A 443 -2.61 11.73 8.86
N THR A 444 -2.89 13.03 8.91
CA THR A 444 -2.76 13.86 10.12
C THR A 444 -3.70 13.37 11.23
N HIS A 445 -4.88 12.87 10.84
CA HIS A 445 -5.93 12.42 11.74
C HIS A 445 -5.82 10.93 12.12
N LYS A 446 -4.69 10.26 11.87
CA LYS A 446 -4.50 8.83 12.22
C LYS A 446 -4.64 8.51 13.72
N ASN A 447 -4.38 9.51 14.58
CA ASN A 447 -4.56 9.40 16.03
C ASN A 447 -5.97 9.84 16.50
N ALA A 448 -6.86 10.22 15.59
CA ALA A 448 -8.26 10.45 15.90
C ALA A 448 -8.99 9.11 16.04
N GLN A 449 -10.16 9.12 16.69
CA GLN A 449 -10.97 7.92 16.90
C GLN A 449 -11.42 7.32 15.55
N LEU A 450 -11.66 6.01 15.51
CA LEU A 450 -12.14 5.32 14.32
C LEU A 450 -13.61 5.68 14.09
N TRP A 451 -13.88 6.38 12.98
CA TRP A 451 -15.23 6.76 12.52
C TRP A 451 -16.09 7.51 13.55
N TYR A 452 -15.48 8.26 14.48
CA TYR A 452 -16.19 9.12 15.41
C TYR A 452 -16.84 10.33 14.73
N GLN A 453 -17.68 11.04 15.50
CA GLN A 453 -18.34 12.28 15.12
C GLN A 453 -18.10 13.31 16.25
N ASP A 454 -17.97 14.58 15.89
CA ASP A 454 -17.81 15.72 16.82
C ASP A 454 -19.16 16.19 17.42
#